data_AF-A0A7I7JQZ8-F1
#
_entry.id   AF-A0A7I7JQZ8-F1
#
_cell.length_a   1.000
_cell.length_b   1.000
_cell.length_c   1.000
_cell.angle_alpha   90.00
_cell.angle_beta   90.00
_cell.angle_gamma   90.00
#
_symmetry.space_group_name_H-M   'P 1'
#
loop_
_entity.id
_entity.type
_entity.pdbx_description
1 polymer ?
#
loop_
_entity_poly.entity_id
_entity_poly.type
_entity_poly.pdbx_seq_one_letter_code
_entity_poly.pdbx_strand_id
1 'polypeptide(L)'
;MVQDLFSRVPTTAAEATEVFDASEAVDPGFMLGTWRGAELPTGHPLDGLLAASGWWGKQFVDAETVHPLLFPTRDGSALWAFNPVLAFSVLGPATKLPGLKKRSFAAPITRLQPLLRVRSAKARLRTTRYRGVDSATMLYDQAPINDVFRRLSDDAVIGAMDLRGSPRPYFFVLCRDDSLKLV
;
A
#
# COMPACT_ATOMS: atom_id res chain seq x y z
N MET A 1 -10.82 -7.24 8.45
CA MET A 1 -9.38 -7.25 8.09
C MET A 1 -8.54 -6.62 9.18
N VAL A 2 -8.45 -5.29 9.32
CA VAL A 2 -7.54 -4.67 10.32
C VAL A 2 -7.85 -5.10 11.76
N GLN A 3 -9.13 -5.19 12.14
CA GLN A 3 -9.53 -5.63 13.49
C GLN A 3 -9.17 -7.09 13.78
N ASP A 4 -8.99 -7.91 12.74
CA ASP A 4 -8.65 -9.33 12.89
C ASP A 4 -7.14 -9.54 13.07
N LEU A 5 -6.33 -8.52 12.76
CA LEU A 5 -4.86 -8.56 12.83
C LEU A 5 -4.30 -8.07 14.15
N PHE A 6 -5.08 -7.31 14.93
CA PHE A 6 -4.62 -6.67 16.15
C PHE A 6 -5.64 -6.87 17.27
N SER A 7 -5.17 -7.26 18.46
CA SER A 7 -5.98 -7.19 19.67
C SER A 7 -6.41 -5.76 19.99
N ARG A 8 -5.56 -4.78 19.65
CA ARG A 8 -5.84 -3.35 19.69
C ARG A 8 -5.22 -2.68 18.47
N VAL A 9 -6.06 -2.14 17.59
CA VAL A 9 -5.60 -1.46 16.37
C VAL A 9 -4.81 -0.20 16.74
N PRO A 10 -3.57 -0.02 16.25
CA PRO A 10 -2.83 1.21 16.43
C PRO A 10 -3.55 2.39 15.78
N THR A 11 -3.71 3.49 16.52
CA THR A 11 -4.39 4.71 16.06
C THR A 11 -3.47 5.93 16.01
N THR A 12 -2.22 5.76 16.42
CA THR A 12 -1.19 6.79 16.32
C THR A 12 0.05 6.26 15.63
N ALA A 13 0.85 7.16 15.05
CA ALA A 13 2.11 6.79 14.41
C ALA A 13 3.09 6.14 15.41
N ALA A 14 3.05 6.52 16.68
CA ALA A 14 3.90 5.94 17.72
C ALA A 14 3.51 4.48 17.99
N GLU A 15 2.23 4.20 18.23
CA GLU A 15 1.73 2.84 18.44
C GLU A 15 1.99 1.93 17.24
N ALA A 16 1.80 2.44 16.01
CA ALA A 16 2.09 1.65 14.81
C ALA A 16 3.59 1.38 14.63
N THR A 17 4.44 2.33 15.05
CA THR A 17 5.90 2.14 15.07
C THR A 17 6.30 1.08 16.09
N GLU A 18 5.71 1.07 17.29
CA GLU A 18 5.99 0.04 18.30
C GLU A 18 5.66 -1.36 17.79
N VAL A 19 4.48 -1.52 17.16
CA VAL A 19 4.10 -2.79 16.53
C VAL A 19 5.07 -3.17 15.41
N PHE A 20 5.43 -2.23 14.55
CA PHE A 20 6.35 -2.45 13.44
C PHE A 20 7.74 -2.87 13.92
N ASP A 21 8.29 -2.18 14.94
CA ASP A 21 9.62 -2.45 15.48
C ASP A 21 9.68 -3.78 16.26
N ALA A 22 8.56 -4.20 16.86
CA ALA A 22 8.45 -5.51 17.53
C ALA A 22 8.24 -6.68 16.56
N SER A 23 7.87 -6.40 15.31
CA SER A 23 7.54 -7.42 14.31
C SER A 23 8.79 -7.95 13.58
N GLU A 24 8.77 -9.24 13.23
CA GLU A 24 9.89 -9.88 12.53
C GLU A 24 10.10 -9.30 11.13
N ALA A 25 11.36 -9.28 10.69
CA ALA A 25 11.68 -9.00 9.29
C ALA A 25 11.15 -10.10 8.37
N VAL A 26 10.85 -9.73 7.13
CA VAL A 26 10.47 -10.68 6.07
C VAL A 26 11.47 -10.58 4.93
N ASP A 27 11.75 -11.68 4.27
CA ASP A 27 12.55 -11.69 3.05
C ASP A 27 11.69 -11.32 1.82
N PRO A 28 12.31 -10.91 0.70
CA PRO A 28 11.57 -10.61 -0.53
C PRO A 28 10.70 -11.77 -1.06
N GLY A 29 11.12 -13.03 -0.84
CA GLY A 29 10.38 -14.22 -1.25
C GLY A 29 9.06 -14.36 -0.50
N PHE A 30 9.03 -14.02 0.79
CA PHE A 30 7.80 -13.98 1.58
C PHE A 30 6.74 -13.07 0.96
N MET A 31 7.13 -11.94 0.36
CA MET A 31 6.16 -10.99 -0.20
C MET A 31 5.53 -11.43 -1.52
N LEU A 32 6.00 -12.49 -2.16
CA LEU A 32 5.45 -12.93 -3.45
C LEU A 32 3.97 -13.30 -3.34
N GLY A 33 3.19 -12.92 -4.35
CA GLY A 33 1.75 -13.15 -4.43
C GLY A 33 0.91 -11.87 -4.47
N THR A 34 -0.40 -12.05 -4.32
CA THR A 34 -1.38 -10.97 -4.32
C THR A 34 -1.84 -10.68 -2.89
N TRP A 35 -1.91 -9.39 -2.55
CA TRP A 35 -2.17 -8.94 -1.19
C TRP A 35 -3.25 -7.86 -1.19
N ARG A 36 -4.29 -8.08 -0.39
CA ARG A 36 -5.31 -7.08 -0.10
C ARG A 36 -4.83 -6.12 0.98
N GLY A 37 -4.98 -4.82 0.74
CA GLY A 37 -4.47 -3.77 1.60
C GLY A 37 -5.54 -3.02 2.36
N ALA A 38 -5.18 -2.51 3.54
CA ALA A 38 -5.93 -1.50 4.26
C ALA A 38 -4.98 -0.52 4.95
N GLU A 39 -5.40 0.73 5.03
CA GLU A 39 -4.66 1.76 5.77
C GLU A 39 -4.80 1.59 7.28
N LEU A 40 -3.77 2.00 8.02
CA LEU A 40 -3.84 2.21 9.47
C LEU A 40 -3.99 3.72 9.74
N PRO A 41 -5.12 4.17 10.33
CA PRO A 41 -5.41 5.59 10.53
C PRO A 41 -4.59 6.14 11.70
N THR A 42 -3.32 6.44 11.44
CA THR A 42 -2.31 6.85 12.44
C THR A 42 -2.13 8.36 12.58
N GLY A 43 -2.97 9.14 11.89
CA GLY A 43 -2.94 10.60 11.85
C GLY A 43 -2.00 11.17 10.79
N HIS A 44 -1.65 10.38 9.76
CA HIS A 44 -0.81 10.85 8.67
C HIS A 44 -1.63 11.68 7.66
N PRO A 45 -1.05 12.72 7.02
CA PRO A 45 -1.79 13.54 6.04
C PRO A 45 -2.35 12.78 4.84
N LEU A 46 -1.90 11.56 4.57
CA LEU A 46 -2.42 10.69 3.51
C LEU A 46 -3.56 9.76 3.96
N ASP A 47 -3.87 9.70 5.26
CA ASP A 47 -4.96 8.85 5.77
C ASP A 47 -6.30 9.20 5.09
N GLY A 48 -7.06 8.17 4.74
CA GLY A 48 -8.35 8.24 4.06
C GLY A 48 -8.24 8.28 2.54
N LEU A 49 -7.06 8.56 1.98
CA LEU A 49 -6.90 8.84 0.56
C LEU A 49 -6.92 7.56 -0.28
N LEU A 50 -6.22 6.52 0.17
CA LEU A 50 -6.20 5.22 -0.51
C LEU A 50 -7.58 4.56 -0.42
N ALA A 51 -8.21 4.59 0.75
CA ALA A 51 -9.57 4.10 0.93
C ALA A 51 -10.58 4.81 0.00
N ALA A 52 -10.52 6.15 -0.06
CA ALA A 52 -11.41 6.93 -0.93
C ALA A 52 -11.18 6.68 -2.44
N SER A 53 -9.97 6.28 -2.82
CA SER A 53 -9.64 5.92 -4.21
C SER A 53 -10.21 4.57 -4.64
N GLY A 54 -10.60 3.70 -3.70
CA GLY A 54 -10.97 2.31 -3.99
C GLY A 54 -9.75 1.39 -4.15
N TRP A 55 -8.60 1.78 -3.60
CA TRP A 55 -7.41 0.93 -3.59
C TRP A 55 -7.73 -0.41 -2.94
N TRP A 56 -7.40 -1.49 -3.64
CA TRP A 56 -7.64 -2.85 -3.19
C TRP A 56 -6.39 -3.48 -2.57
N GLY A 57 -5.21 -3.24 -3.15
CA GLY A 57 -4.00 -3.91 -2.68
C GLY A 57 -2.79 -3.82 -3.61
N LYS A 58 -1.91 -4.81 -3.51
CA LYS A 58 -0.64 -4.90 -4.23
C LYS A 58 -0.43 -6.32 -4.77
N GLN A 59 0.39 -6.47 -5.81
CA GLN A 59 0.88 -7.77 -6.25
C GLN A 59 2.38 -7.73 -6.48
N PHE A 60 3.06 -8.76 -5.98
CA PHE A 60 4.50 -8.98 -6.12
C PHE A 60 4.68 -10.26 -6.93
N VAL A 61 5.01 -10.12 -8.22
CA VAL A 61 5.22 -11.28 -9.10
C VAL A 61 6.61 -11.85 -8.88
N ASP A 62 7.61 -10.99 -8.83
CA ASP A 62 9.01 -11.30 -8.53
C ASP A 62 9.73 -10.05 -8.00
N ALA A 63 11.05 -10.13 -7.85
CA ALA A 63 11.87 -9.04 -7.33
C ALA A 63 11.91 -7.78 -8.23
N GLU A 64 11.65 -7.89 -9.53
CA GLU A 64 11.63 -6.78 -10.49
C GLU A 64 10.22 -6.35 -10.89
N THR A 65 9.23 -7.22 -10.68
CA THR A 65 7.88 -7.06 -11.20
C THR A 65 6.88 -6.89 -10.06
N VAL A 66 6.64 -5.64 -9.67
CA VAL A 66 5.66 -5.30 -8.63
C VAL A 66 4.60 -4.31 -9.15
N HIS A 67 3.35 -4.63 -8.83
CA HIS A 67 2.17 -3.80 -9.08
C HIS A 67 1.71 -3.18 -7.74
N PRO A 68 2.12 -1.93 -7.44
CA PRO A 68 1.95 -1.35 -6.10
C PRO A 68 0.53 -0.87 -5.79
N LEU A 69 -0.32 -0.73 -6.80
CA LEU A 69 -1.67 -0.22 -6.68
C LEU A 69 -2.61 -1.03 -7.58
N LEU A 70 -3.40 -1.89 -6.96
CA LEU A 70 -4.44 -2.67 -7.60
C LEU A 70 -5.81 -2.11 -7.28
N PHE A 71 -6.69 -2.14 -8.27
CA PHE A 71 -8.08 -1.72 -8.16
C PHE A 71 -9.01 -2.79 -8.76
N PRO A 72 -10.23 -2.96 -8.25
CA PRO A 72 -11.19 -3.88 -8.85
C PRO A 72 -11.66 -3.37 -10.22
N THR A 73 -11.95 -4.29 -11.13
CA THR A 73 -12.69 -3.99 -12.36
C THR A 73 -14.11 -3.53 -12.05
N ARG A 74 -14.80 -2.92 -13.02
CA ARG A 74 -16.16 -2.39 -12.81
C ARG A 74 -17.18 -3.43 -12.36
N ASP A 75 -17.03 -4.66 -12.84
CA ASP A 75 -17.85 -5.82 -12.48
C ASP A 75 -17.36 -6.52 -11.19
N GLY A 76 -16.21 -6.10 -10.64
CA GLY A 76 -15.62 -6.66 -9.43
C GLY A 76 -15.02 -8.06 -9.59
N SER A 77 -14.95 -8.59 -10.81
CA SER A 77 -14.52 -9.97 -11.09
C SER A 77 -13.00 -10.13 -11.11
N ALA A 78 -12.25 -9.03 -11.26
CA ALA A 78 -10.80 -9.05 -11.41
C ALA A 78 -10.14 -7.76 -10.89
N LEU A 79 -8.82 -7.71 -10.92
CA LEU A 79 -7.99 -6.57 -10.55
C LEU A 79 -7.29 -5.97 -11.77
N TRP A 80 -7.00 -4.68 -11.73
CA TRP A 80 -6.15 -4.00 -12.72
C TRP A 80 -5.15 -3.07 -12.02
N ALA A 81 -3.96 -2.91 -12.62
CA ALA A 81 -2.89 -2.10 -12.07
C ALA A 81 -2.99 -0.63 -12.48
N PHE A 82 -2.80 0.28 -11.51
CA PHE A 82 -2.85 1.72 -11.67
C PHE A 82 -1.46 2.37 -11.60
N ASN A 83 -1.24 3.47 -12.32
CA ASN A 83 0.03 4.19 -12.29
C ASN A 83 0.21 4.99 -10.98
N PRO A 84 1.19 4.65 -10.12
CA PRO A 84 1.39 5.34 -8.85
C PRO A 84 1.78 6.81 -9.01
N VAL A 85 2.46 7.20 -10.10
CA VAL A 85 2.80 8.61 -10.34
C VAL A 85 1.53 9.45 -10.48
N LEU A 86 0.52 8.96 -11.21
CA LEU A 86 -0.75 9.67 -11.35
C LEU A 86 -1.50 9.77 -10.02
N ALA A 87 -1.40 8.75 -9.16
CA ALA A 87 -1.99 8.78 -7.84
C ALA A 87 -1.32 9.87 -7.00
N PHE A 88 0.00 9.84 -6.84
CA PHE A 88 0.70 10.76 -5.95
C PHE A 88 0.81 12.20 -6.50
N SER A 89 0.92 12.40 -7.82
CA SER A 89 0.98 13.74 -8.43
C SER A 89 -0.35 14.51 -8.32
N VAL A 90 -1.50 13.81 -8.36
CA VAL A 90 -2.83 14.44 -8.25
C VAL A 90 -3.32 14.47 -6.80
N LEU A 91 -3.02 13.43 -6.01
CA LEU A 91 -3.49 13.32 -4.63
C LEU A 91 -2.62 14.07 -3.62
N GLY A 92 -1.33 14.31 -3.92
CA GLY A 92 -0.43 15.09 -3.08
C GLY A 92 -0.96 16.49 -2.73
N PRO A 93 -1.35 17.32 -3.72
CA PRO A 93 -1.97 18.63 -3.48
C PRO A 93 -3.35 18.53 -2.82
N ALA A 94 -4.11 17.46 -3.10
CA ALA A 94 -5.47 17.26 -2.57
C ALA A 94 -5.51 17.11 -1.04
N THR A 95 -4.40 16.72 -0.41
CA THR A 95 -4.27 16.70 1.06
C THR A 95 -4.42 18.09 1.70
N LYS A 96 -4.22 19.17 0.94
CA LYS A 96 -4.38 20.56 1.40
C LYS A 96 -5.83 21.08 1.31
N LEU A 97 -6.75 20.33 0.70
CA LEU A 97 -8.16 20.72 0.54
C LEU A 97 -9.03 19.99 1.58
N PRO A 98 -9.49 20.68 2.64
CA PRO A 98 -10.35 20.08 3.65
C PRO A 98 -11.69 19.68 3.02
N GLY A 99 -11.95 18.38 2.92
CA GLY A 99 -13.23 17.82 2.44
C GLY A 99 -13.12 16.75 1.36
N LEU A 100 -12.02 16.68 0.61
CA LEU A 100 -11.88 15.71 -0.48
C LEU A 100 -11.76 14.26 0.00
N LYS A 101 -11.18 14.05 1.19
CA LYS A 101 -11.03 12.74 1.84
C LYS A 101 -12.36 12.08 2.25
N LYS A 102 -13.45 12.84 2.32
CA LYS A 102 -14.76 12.35 2.79
C LYS A 102 -15.67 11.86 1.64
N ARG A 103 -15.28 12.07 0.38
CA ARG A 103 -16.03 11.61 -0.78
C ARG A 103 -15.29 10.45 -1.43
N SER A 104 -15.99 9.35 -1.66
CA SER A 104 -15.45 8.27 -2.48
C SER A 104 -15.29 8.76 -3.93
N PHE A 105 -14.11 8.54 -4.50
CA PHE A 105 -13.81 8.81 -5.91
C PHE A 105 -13.38 7.53 -6.65
N ALA A 106 -13.73 6.36 -6.09
CA ALA A 106 -13.52 5.08 -6.76
C ALA A 106 -14.28 4.99 -8.10
N ALA A 107 -15.57 5.34 -8.12
CA ALA A 107 -16.40 5.26 -9.34
C ALA A 107 -15.84 6.07 -10.55
N PRO A 108 -15.41 7.34 -10.41
CA PRO A 108 -14.78 8.04 -11.52
C PRO A 108 -13.42 7.44 -11.91
N ILE A 109 -12.61 6.92 -10.98
CA ILE A 109 -11.35 6.23 -11.29
C ILE A 109 -11.62 4.99 -12.14
N THR A 110 -12.56 4.13 -11.74
CA THR A 110 -12.92 2.93 -12.48
C THR A 110 -13.59 3.26 -13.83
N ARG A 111 -14.21 4.43 -13.97
CA ARG A 111 -14.72 4.90 -15.27
C ARG A 111 -13.58 5.24 -16.23
N LEU A 112 -12.48 5.80 -15.75
CA LEU A 112 -11.31 6.17 -16.54
C LEU A 112 -10.27 5.06 -16.69
N GLN A 113 -10.58 3.83 -16.23
CA GLN A 113 -9.73 2.64 -16.29
C GLN A 113 -8.89 2.49 -17.57
N PRO A 114 -9.44 2.52 -18.81
CA PRO A 114 -8.63 2.26 -20.01
C PRO A 114 -7.50 3.29 -20.24
N LEU A 115 -7.62 4.50 -19.68
CA LEU A 115 -6.61 5.55 -19.79
C LEU A 115 -5.57 5.50 -18.67
N LEU A 116 -5.94 4.96 -17.50
CA LEU A 116 -5.12 4.96 -16.28
C LEU A 116 -4.42 3.63 -16.01
N ARG A 117 -4.86 2.57 -16.69
CA ARG A 117 -4.30 1.23 -16.58
C ARG A 117 -2.87 1.21 -17.11
N VAL A 118 -1.97 0.68 -16.29
CA VAL A 118 -0.59 0.39 -16.70
C VAL A 118 -0.40 -1.10 -16.87
N ARG A 119 0.34 -1.48 -17.91
CA ARG A 119 0.72 -2.87 -18.18
C ARG A 119 2.11 -3.22 -17.65
N SER A 120 2.95 -2.23 -17.36
CA SER A 120 4.30 -2.45 -16.81
C SER A 120 4.32 -2.36 -15.29
N ALA A 121 5.22 -3.13 -14.67
CA ALA A 121 5.58 -2.98 -13.27
C ALA A 121 6.06 -1.55 -12.97
N LYS A 122 5.81 -1.10 -11.75
CA LYS A 122 6.10 0.28 -11.29
C LYS A 122 6.87 0.35 -9.99
N ALA A 123 7.28 -0.82 -9.51
CA ALA A 123 8.08 -0.99 -8.34
C ALA A 123 8.85 -2.31 -8.44
N ARG A 124 9.84 -2.43 -7.57
CA ARG A 124 10.69 -3.59 -7.40
C ARG A 124 10.90 -3.87 -5.93
N LEU A 125 11.32 -5.09 -5.60
CA LEU A 125 11.50 -5.57 -4.24
C LEU A 125 12.99 -5.78 -3.96
N ARG A 126 13.48 -5.23 -2.85
CA ARG A 126 14.85 -5.43 -2.37
C ARG A 126 14.86 -5.61 -0.86
N THR A 127 15.94 -6.16 -0.34
CA THR A 127 16.24 -6.06 1.09
C THR A 127 16.91 -4.73 1.36
N THR A 128 16.38 -3.94 2.30
CA THR A 128 17.00 -2.68 2.73
C THR A 128 17.02 -2.59 4.25
N ARG A 129 18.02 -1.89 4.81
CA ARG A 129 18.06 -1.58 6.24
C ARG A 129 17.14 -0.41 6.57
N TYR A 130 16.15 -0.63 7.42
CA TYR A 130 15.27 0.41 7.94
C TYR A 130 15.12 0.24 9.45
N ARG A 131 15.36 1.32 10.21
CA ARG A 131 15.36 1.31 11.68
C ARG A 131 16.24 0.20 12.27
N GLY A 132 17.43 0.01 11.68
CA GLY A 132 18.44 -0.95 12.15
C GLY A 132 18.29 -2.39 11.65
N VAL A 133 17.18 -2.74 11.00
CA VAL A 133 16.91 -4.13 10.58
C VAL A 133 16.73 -4.22 9.07
N ASP A 134 17.24 -5.30 8.49
CA ASP A 134 17.09 -5.64 7.08
C ASP A 134 15.76 -6.35 6.85
N SER A 135 14.92 -5.83 5.97
CA SER A 135 13.64 -6.44 5.62
C SER A 135 13.31 -6.19 4.15
N ALA A 136 12.34 -6.94 3.62
CA ALA A 136 11.79 -6.72 2.30
C ALA A 136 11.18 -5.31 2.22
N THR A 137 11.55 -4.61 1.16
CA THR A 137 11.13 -3.25 0.88
C THR A 137 10.77 -3.14 -0.58
N MET A 138 9.58 -2.62 -0.84
CA MET A 138 9.15 -2.26 -2.18
C MET A 138 9.59 -0.82 -2.48
N LEU A 139 10.36 -0.65 -3.54
CA LEU A 139 10.86 0.63 -4.01
C LEU A 139 10.05 1.03 -5.24
N TYR A 140 9.41 2.20 -5.20
CA TYR A 140 8.71 2.73 -6.37
C TYR A 140 9.72 3.25 -7.39
N ASP A 141 9.54 2.89 -8.66
CA ASP A 141 10.51 3.26 -9.71
C ASP A 141 10.47 4.76 -10.03
N GLN A 142 9.31 5.39 -9.82
CA GLN A 142 9.03 6.76 -10.26
C GLN A 142 8.52 7.66 -9.13
N ALA A 143 8.64 7.24 -7.87
CA ALA A 143 8.26 8.03 -6.70
C ALA A 143 9.30 7.86 -5.59
N PRO A 144 9.57 8.89 -4.78
CA PRO A 144 10.54 8.81 -3.68
C PRO A 144 9.91 8.13 -2.44
N ILE A 145 9.41 6.91 -2.65
CA ILE A 145 8.63 6.13 -1.70
C ILE A 145 9.25 4.75 -1.57
N ASN A 146 9.46 4.30 -0.34
CA ASN A 146 9.84 2.95 0.01
C ASN A 146 8.83 2.37 0.99
N ASP A 147 8.19 1.25 0.63
CA ASP A 147 7.28 0.53 1.52
C ASP A 147 8.07 -0.62 2.18
N VAL A 148 8.39 -0.50 3.47
CA VAL A 148 9.13 -1.53 4.23
C VAL A 148 8.14 -2.45 4.94
N PHE A 149 8.34 -3.77 4.88
CA PHE A 149 7.39 -4.74 5.43
C PHE A 149 7.91 -5.46 6.68
N ARG A 150 7.00 -5.81 7.59
CA ARG A 150 7.25 -6.67 8.75
C ARG A 150 6.13 -7.66 8.97
N ARG A 151 6.46 -8.85 9.45
CA ARG A 151 5.52 -9.96 9.62
C ARG A 151 4.57 -9.72 10.78
N LEU A 152 3.27 -9.80 10.52
CA LEU A 152 2.24 -9.93 11.57
C LEU A 152 1.82 -11.39 11.75
N SER A 153 1.75 -12.15 10.65
CA SER A 153 1.48 -13.59 10.61
C SER A 153 2.03 -14.19 9.30
N ASP A 154 1.75 -15.46 9.02
CA ASP A 154 2.13 -16.13 7.77
C ASP A 154 1.47 -15.50 6.52
N ASP A 155 0.32 -14.88 6.73
CA ASP A 155 -0.53 -14.31 5.69
C ASP A 155 -0.74 -12.80 5.84
N ALA A 156 -0.06 -12.15 6.78
CA ALA A 156 -0.22 -10.72 7.02
C ALA A 156 1.09 -9.99 7.33
N VAL A 157 1.22 -8.77 6.81
CA VAL A 157 2.33 -7.86 7.13
C VAL A 157 1.82 -6.47 7.47
N ILE A 158 2.59 -5.76 8.29
CA ILE A 158 2.50 -4.32 8.45
C ILE A 158 3.53 -3.65 7.54
N GLY A 159 3.09 -2.63 6.81
CA GLY A 159 3.92 -1.79 5.94
C GLY A 159 4.15 -0.43 6.57
N ALA A 160 5.41 0.02 6.58
CA ALA A 160 5.80 1.38 6.87
C ALA A 160 6.26 2.05 5.58
N MET A 161 5.48 3.02 5.09
CA MET A 161 5.83 3.83 3.93
C MET A 161 6.77 4.96 4.37
N ASP A 162 8.03 4.84 3.97
CA ASP A 162 9.04 5.88 4.03
C ASP A 162 8.94 6.77 2.78
N LEU A 163 8.27 7.92 2.95
CA LEU A 163 8.12 8.94 1.91
C LEU A 163 9.11 10.07 2.18
N ARG A 164 9.97 10.39 1.21
CA ARG A 164 10.91 11.52 1.30
C ARG A 164 10.18 12.81 1.65
N GLY A 165 10.61 13.45 2.73
CA GLY A 165 10.06 14.72 3.20
C GLY A 165 8.85 14.58 4.13
N SER A 166 8.37 13.37 4.42
CA SER A 166 7.43 13.14 5.50
C SER A 166 8.16 12.98 6.83
N PRO A 167 7.73 13.65 7.91
CA PRO A 167 8.36 13.51 9.23
C PRO A 167 8.02 12.18 9.92
N ARG A 168 7.01 11.45 9.44
CA ARG A 168 6.51 10.22 10.05
C ARG A 168 6.10 9.22 8.95
N PRO A 169 6.28 7.91 9.17
CA PRO A 169 5.82 6.91 8.22
C PRO A 169 4.29 6.93 8.07
N TYR A 170 3.82 6.55 6.90
CA TYR A 170 2.42 6.18 6.69
C TYR A 170 2.29 4.67 6.82
N PHE A 171 1.36 4.21 7.65
CA PHE A 171 1.21 2.79 7.95
C PHE A 171 0.01 2.16 7.25
N PHE A 172 0.18 0.92 6.83
CA PHE A 172 -0.86 0.10 6.24
C PHE A 172 -0.61 -1.37 6.58
N VAL A 173 -1.58 -2.22 6.32
CA VAL A 173 -1.45 -3.67 6.42
C VAL A 173 -1.77 -4.32 5.08
N LEU A 174 -1.18 -5.49 4.86
CA LEU A 174 -1.46 -6.34 3.71
C LEU A 174 -1.79 -7.74 4.21
N CYS A 175 -2.86 -8.34 3.70
CA CYS A 175 -3.20 -9.74 3.90
C CYS A 175 -3.16 -10.49 2.56
N ARG A 176 -2.65 -11.72 2.52
CA ARG A 176 -2.69 -12.54 1.31
C ARG A 176 -4.14 -12.74 0.86
N ASP A 177 -4.38 -12.55 -0.43
CA ASP A 177 -5.70 -12.72 -1.04
C ASP A 177 -5.53 -12.97 -2.54
N ASP A 178 -5.79 -14.20 -2.98
CA ASP A 178 -5.69 -14.64 -4.37
C ASP A 178 -7.06 -14.84 -5.05
N SER A 179 -8.13 -14.39 -4.39
CA SER A 179 -9.52 -14.53 -4.85
C SER A 179 -9.80 -13.81 -6.17
N LEU A 180 -9.03 -12.77 -6.48
CA LEU A 180 -9.14 -12.01 -7.73
C LEU A 180 -7.83 -12.06 -8.53
N LYS A 181 -7.96 -12.24 -9.84
CA LYS A 181 -6.82 -12.27 -10.77
C LYS A 181 -6.53 -10.87 -11.32
N LEU A 182 -5.25 -10.58 -11.58
CA LEU A 182 -4.85 -9.38 -12.31
C LEU A 182 -5.13 -9.57 -13.81
N VAL A 183 -5.82 -8.61 -14.44
CA VAL A 183 -6.21 -8.62 -15.86
C VAL A 183 -5.67 -7.47 -16.67
#